data_AF-A0A973AT26-F1
#
_entry.id   AF-A0A973AT26-F1
#
_cell.length_a   1.000
_cell.length_b   1.000
_cell.length_c   1.000
_cell.angle_alpha   90.00
_cell.angle_beta   90.00
_cell.angle_gamma   90.00
#
_symmetry.space_group_name_H-M   'P 1'
#
loop_
_entity.id
_entity.type
_entity.pdbx_description
1 polymer ?
#
loop_
_entity_poly.entity_id
_entity_poly.type
_entity_poly.pdbx_seq_one_letter_code
_entity_poly.pdbx_strand_id
1 'polypeptide(L)' 'NPDIFYPDSEENCEQALSICKTCEVRIACLNYALESREKQGVWGGASARERRKLLRTSRRSA' A
#
# COMPACT_ATOMS: atom_id res chain seq x y z
N ASN A 1 -3.67 9.65 -13.58
CA ASN A 1 -3.22 8.42 -14.24
C ASN A 1 -3.17 7.30 -13.19
N PRO A 2 -3.99 6.23 -13.31
CA PRO A 2 -3.95 5.07 -12.41
C PRO A 2 -2.61 4.33 -12.39
N ASP A 3 -1.84 4.36 -13.48
CA ASP A 3 -0.57 3.61 -13.62
C ASP A 3 0.45 3.96 -12.54
N ILE A 4 0.39 5.20 -12.01
CA ILE A 4 1.26 5.66 -10.93
C ILE A 4 1.12 4.75 -9.69
N PHE A 5 -0.09 4.26 -9.41
CA PHE A 5 -0.37 3.39 -8.26
C PHE A 5 -0.12 1.91 -8.55
N TYR A 6 0.19 1.54 -9.80
CA TYR A 6 0.51 0.17 -10.21
C TYR A 6 1.83 0.15 -10.97
N PRO A 7 2.95 0.50 -10.32
CA PRO A 7 4.25 0.54 -10.99
C PRO A 7 4.72 -0.85 -11.39
N ASP A 8 5.47 -0.92 -12.50
CA ASP A 8 6.07 -2.17 -13.00
C ASP A 8 7.09 -2.78 -12.02
N SER A 9 7.65 -1.97 -11.11
CA SER A 9 8.60 -2.39 -10.09
C SER A 9 8.34 -1.72 -8.74
N GLU A 10 8.78 -2.37 -7.66
CA GLU A 10 8.71 -1.82 -6.30
C GLU A 10 9.58 -0.57 -6.11
N GLU A 11 10.60 -0.38 -6.95
CA GLU A 11 11.50 0.79 -6.94
C GLU A 11 10.79 2.05 -7.43
N ASN A 12 9.78 1.90 -8.30
CA ASN A 12 9.02 3.01 -8.88
C ASN A 12 7.80 3.42 -8.05
N CYS A 13 7.69 2.99 -6.79
CA CYS A 13 6.56 3.34 -5.93
C CYS A 13 6.62 4.78 -5.37
N GLU A 14 7.76 5.47 -5.49
CA GLU A 14 8.00 6.76 -4.82
C GLU A 14 6.95 7.83 -5.14
N GLN A 15 6.52 7.93 -6.40
CA GLN A 15 5.53 8.90 -6.83
C GLN A 15 4.16 8.63 -6.19
N ALA A 16 3.69 7.38 -6.22
CA ALA A 16 2.43 7.01 -5.56
C ALA A 16 2.50 7.20 -4.04
N LEU A 17 3.62 6.83 -3.42
CA LEU A 17 3.83 7.02 -1.99
C LEU A 17 3.78 8.51 -1.62
N SER A 18 4.36 9.38 -2.45
CA SER A 18 4.29 10.84 -2.27
C SER A 18 2.84 11.35 -2.30
N ILE A 19 2.04 10.89 -3.28
CA ILE A 19 0.62 11.23 -3.38
C ILE A 19 -0.16 10.73 -2.15
N CYS A 20 0.11 9.51 -1.70
CA CYS A 20 -0.53 8.96 -0.51
C CYS A 20 -0.25 9.78 0.75
N LYS A 21 0.88 10.48 0.88
CA LYS A 21 1.22 11.28 2.07
C LYS A 21 0.22 12.41 2.33
N THR A 22 -0.37 12.99 1.29
CA THR A 22 -1.33 14.09 1.38
C THR A 22 -2.79 13.62 1.27
N CYS A 23 -3.02 12.32 1.11
CA CYS A 23 -4.35 11.76 0.93
C CYS A 23 -5.11 11.62 2.27
N GLU A 24 -6.27 12.26 2.38
CA GLU A 24 -7.11 12.24 3.58
C GLU A 24 -7.64 10.84 3.94
N VAL A 25 -7.92 10.02 2.92
CA VAL A 25 -8.43 8.64 3.09
C VAL A 25 -7.32 7.59 3.20
N ARG A 26 -6.05 8.00 3.38
CA ARG A 26 -4.88 7.09 3.40
C ARG A 26 -5.08 5.89 4.33
N ILE A 27 -5.59 6.14 5.54
CA ILE A 27 -5.78 5.09 6.56
C ILE A 27 -6.88 4.10 6.14
N ALA A 28 -8.04 4.61 5.72
CA ALA A 28 -9.14 3.77 5.26
C ALA A 28 -8.75 2.94 4.02
N CYS A 29 -8.03 3.55 3.08
CA CYS A 29 -7.49 2.89 1.90
C CYS A 29 -6.49 1.77 2.27
N LEU A 30 -5.60 2.01 3.24
CA LEU A 30 -4.67 0.98 3.72
C LEU A 30 -5.41 -0.19 4.38
N ASN A 31 -6.38 0.11 5.24
CA ASN A 31 -7.18 -0.92 5.91
C ASN A 31 -7.92 -1.81 4.90
N TYR A 32 -8.60 -1.19 3.94
CA TYR A 32 -9.26 -1.91 2.85
C TYR A 32 -8.30 -2.84 2.10
N ALA A 33 -7.11 -2.34 1.75
CA ALA A 33 -6.12 -3.13 1.02
C ALA A 33 -5.56 -4.30 1.85
N LEU A 34 -5.44 -4.14 3.17
CA LEU A 34 -5.01 -5.20 4.09
C LEU A 34 -6.10 -6.26 4.28
N GLU A 35 -7.35 -5.85 4.49
CA GLU A 35 -8.51 -6.74 4.67
C GLU A 35 -8.79 -7.56 3.40
N SER A 36 -8.80 -6.88 2.25
CA SER A 36 -9.04 -7.50 0.93
C SER A 36 -7.82 -8.28 0.41
N ARG A 37 -6.68 -8.16 1.09
CA ARG A 37 -5.38 -8.77 0.70
C ARG A 37 -4.96 -8.40 -0.72
N GLU A 38 -5.07 -7.12 -1.04
CA GLU A 38 -4.69 -6.58 -2.34
C GLU A 38 -3.22 -6.88 -2.66
N LYS A 39 -3.00 -7.59 -3.78
CA LYS A 39 -1.71 -8.23 -4.09
C LYS A 39 -0.73 -7.30 -4.80
N GLN A 40 -1.21 -6.23 -5.42
CA GLN A 40 -0.43 -5.37 -6.31
C GLN A 40 -0.64 -3.89 -5.98
N GLY A 41 0.20 -3.05 -6.56
CA GLY A 41 0.11 -1.60 -6.46
C GLY A 41 0.38 -1.00 -5.08
N VAL A 42 0.32 0.31 -5.02
CA VAL A 42 0.48 1.15 -3.83
C VAL A 42 -0.89 1.55 -3.30
N TRP A 43 -1.14 1.23 -2.04
CA TRP A 43 -2.41 1.48 -1.37
C TRP A 43 -2.16 2.10 -0.01
N GLY A 44 -2.85 3.20 0.29
CA GLY A 44 -2.81 3.84 1.60
C GLY A 44 -1.39 4.16 2.11
N GLY A 45 -0.46 4.47 1.21
CA GLY A 45 0.93 4.78 1.56
C GLY A 45 1.83 3.57 1.80
N ALA A 46 1.44 2.38 1.32
CA ALA A 46 2.26 1.18 1.40
C ALA A 46 2.30 0.44 0.06
N SER A 47 3.49 -0.03 -0.35
CA SER A 47 3.66 -0.94 -1.49
C SER A 47 3.08 -2.33 -1.20
N ALA A 48 2.93 -3.15 -2.24
CA ALA A 48 2.48 -4.53 -2.07
C ALA A 48 3.41 -5.35 -1.16
N ARG A 49 4.74 -5.12 -1.25
CA ARG A 49 5.72 -5.74 -0.35
C ARG A 49 5.58 -5.27 1.09
N GLU A 50 5.36 -3.98 1.30
CA GLU A 50 5.18 -3.41 2.65
C GLU A 50 3.90 -3.92 3.31
N ARG A 51 2.78 -3.96 2.59
CA ARG A 51 1.53 -4.55 3.09
C ARG A 51 1.70 -6.02 3.49
N ARG A 52 2.44 -6.80 2.71
CA ARG A 52 2.79 -8.19 3.07
C ARG A 52 3.60 -8.27 4.38
N LYS A 53 4.50 -7.34 4.65
CA LYS A 53 5.24 -7.26 5.92
C LYS A 53 4.29 -6.93 7.07
N LEU A 54 3.40 -5.94 6.90
CA LEU A 54 2.41 -5.55 7.92
C LEU A 54 1.50 -6.72 8.32
N LEU A 55 0.96 -7.47 7.35
CA LEU A 55 0.14 -8.65 7.61
C LEU A 55 0.89 -9.75 8.37
N ARG A 56 2.19 -9.90 8.12
CA ARG A 56 3.02 -10.88 8.84
C ARG A 56 3.32 -10.44 10.27
N THR A 57 3.57 -9.15 10.50
CA THR A 57 3.83 -8.62 11.84
C THR A 57 2.57 -8.63 12.70
N SER A 58 1.41 -8.25 12.14
CA SER A 58 0.13 -8.28 12.84
C SER A 58 -0.22 -9.68 13.37
N ARG A 59 0.11 -10.74 12.62
CA ARG A 59 -0.04 -12.14 13.04
C ARG A 59 0.89 -12.59 14.16
N ARG A 60 1.95 -11.84 14.47
CA ARG A 60 2.89 -12.14 15.57
C ARG A 60 2.52 -11.42 16.87
N SER A 61 1.59 -10.48 16.81
CA SER A 61 1.11 -9.69 17.96
C SER A 61 -0.24 -10.19 18.50
N ALA A 62 -0.72 -11.33 18.00
CA ALA A 62 -1.88 -12.08 18.48
C ALA A 62 -1.42 -13.49 18.86
#